data_AF-A0A538D481-F1
#
_entry.id   AF-A0A538D481-F1
#
_cell.length_a   1.000
_cell.length_b   1.000
_cell.length_c   1.000
_cell.angle_alpha   90.00
_cell.angle_beta   90.00
_cell.angle_gamma   90.00
#
_symmetry.space_group_name_H-M   'P 1'
#
loop_
_entity.id
_entity.type
_entity.pdbx_description
1 polymer ?
#
loop_
_entity_poly.entity_id
_entity_poly.type
_entity_poly.pdbx_seq_one_letter_code
_entity_poly.pdbx_strand_id
1 'polypeptide(L)'
;MTDLLWYQGYSATTPQLAIWLGLGDGTFNTASATSYSSLTGYTPYFADFNGDGKTDILWDKIDSNGRTQGQRQLWLSKGDGTFATSTNVGGQDGTLSGYRAHIGDFNGDGLADILWVQETGGSVAQLGGDGSGGATNGSSSGSSSGARVLWAGKGDGSFTVITNFAGQNGTVVGYAAILGDFNGDGKTDILWDSRSGTDTRSTGTRVLWLSDGAAPDLVTAITTGIGANVAVTYKPLTSSAVYTKDNTAVDPQLDLQGPMFVVSRVDSANGIGGTVSSTYAYVGAKADQSGRGFLGFRQMVVTDLQTNIVSTTTYRQDYPYTFLASSETKKLGTATLNSTTNTYGSTALGGTRYQVFLTQSQASSADLDGSALPTATSTYQ
;
A
#
# COMPACT_ATOMS: atom_id res chain seq x y z
N MET A 1 11.25 12.85 -2.83
CA MET A 1 11.75 13.52 -4.06
C MET A 1 10.72 13.24 -5.13
N THR A 2 10.32 14.24 -5.89
CA THR A 2 9.28 14.11 -6.91
C THR A 2 9.84 14.58 -8.23
N ASP A 3 9.76 13.73 -9.25
CA ASP A 3 10.18 14.05 -10.61
C ASP A 3 9.03 14.69 -11.39
N LEU A 4 9.36 15.40 -12.46
CA LEU A 4 8.38 16.01 -13.35
C LEU A 4 8.49 15.41 -14.75
N LEU A 5 7.35 15.00 -15.30
CA LEU A 5 7.20 14.62 -16.71
C LEU A 5 6.31 15.65 -17.42
N TRP A 6 6.80 16.19 -18.53
CA TRP A 6 6.01 17.01 -19.45
C TRP A 6 5.88 16.30 -20.79
N TYR A 7 4.65 16.18 -21.27
CA TYR A 7 4.33 15.48 -22.50
C TYR A 7 3.31 16.25 -23.33
N GLN A 8 3.60 16.39 -24.62
CA GLN A 8 2.70 16.99 -25.61
C GLN A 8 2.53 16.01 -26.78
N GLY A 9 1.42 15.28 -26.85
CA GLY A 9 1.20 14.30 -27.93
C GLY A 9 -0.22 14.05 -28.38
N TYR A 10 -1.23 14.73 -27.83
CA TYR A 10 -2.64 14.52 -28.24
C TYR A 10 -2.97 15.08 -29.64
N SER A 11 -2.26 16.12 -30.11
CA SER A 11 -2.49 16.74 -31.43
C SER A 11 -1.22 17.19 -32.16
N ALA A 12 -0.04 16.84 -31.65
CA ALA A 12 1.23 17.29 -32.22
C ALA A 12 1.67 16.36 -33.35
N THR A 13 2.11 16.94 -34.47
CA THR A 13 2.75 16.21 -35.58
C THR A 13 4.09 15.59 -35.17
N THR A 14 4.69 16.10 -34.10
CA THR A 14 5.87 15.55 -33.42
C THR A 14 5.63 15.56 -31.91
N PRO A 15 5.33 14.42 -31.27
CA PRO A 15 5.13 14.40 -29.83
C PRO A 15 6.45 14.75 -29.14
N GLN A 16 6.38 15.56 -28.09
CA GLN A 16 7.54 15.94 -27.28
C GLN A 16 7.38 15.40 -25.86
N LEU A 17 8.49 14.92 -25.31
CA LEU A 17 8.58 14.43 -23.94
C LEU A 17 9.84 15.03 -23.29
N ALA A 18 9.68 15.52 -22.07
CA ALA A 18 10.79 15.96 -21.24
C ALA A 18 10.59 15.47 -19.80
N ILE A 19 11.69 15.08 -19.17
CA ILE A 19 11.71 14.58 -17.79
C ILE A 19 12.77 15.37 -17.02
N TRP A 20 12.36 15.89 -15.87
CA TRP A 20 13.21 16.62 -14.93
C TRP A 20 13.27 15.84 -13.62
N LEU A 21 14.49 15.50 -13.20
CA LEU A 21 14.72 14.79 -11.95
C LEU A 21 14.74 15.77 -10.78
N GLY A 22 13.92 15.52 -9.77
CA GLY A 22 13.81 16.35 -8.59
C GLY A 22 15.01 16.19 -7.66
N LEU A 23 15.58 17.30 -7.20
CA LEU A 23 16.73 17.31 -6.28
C LEU A 23 16.32 17.23 -4.80
N GLY A 24 15.00 17.23 -4.53
CA GLY A 24 14.44 17.13 -3.17
C GLY A 24 14.38 18.45 -2.40
N ASP A 25 14.91 19.54 -2.96
CA ASP A 25 14.87 20.90 -2.41
C ASP A 25 13.88 21.82 -3.17
N GLY A 26 13.01 21.22 -3.99
CA GLY A 26 12.08 21.94 -4.86
C GLY A 26 12.70 22.37 -6.20
N THR A 27 13.97 22.06 -6.45
CA THR A 27 14.64 22.28 -7.74
C THR A 27 14.79 20.97 -8.53
N PHE A 28 15.14 21.10 -9.81
CA PHE A 28 15.28 19.97 -10.72
C PHE A 28 16.57 20.04 -11.53
N ASN A 29 17.14 18.87 -11.87
CA ASN A 29 18.20 18.77 -12.86
C ASN A 29 17.69 19.12 -14.27
N THR A 30 18.61 19.54 -15.16
CA THR A 30 18.25 19.87 -16.55
C THR A 30 17.61 18.68 -17.26
N ALA A 31 16.56 18.95 -18.03
CA ALA A 31 15.78 17.93 -18.73
C ALA A 31 16.67 17.01 -19.58
N SER A 32 16.52 15.70 -19.41
CA SER A 32 16.91 14.76 -20.46
C SER A 32 15.79 14.72 -21.48
N ALA A 33 15.83 15.60 -22.48
CA ALA A 33 14.95 15.52 -23.63
C ALA A 33 15.31 14.26 -24.43
N THR A 34 14.57 13.19 -24.18
CA THR A 34 14.70 11.95 -24.95
C THR A 34 13.60 11.97 -26.01
N SER A 35 14.00 12.09 -27.27
CA SER A 35 13.08 11.98 -28.40
C SER A 35 12.65 10.52 -28.56
N TYR A 36 11.57 10.12 -27.89
CA TYR A 36 10.92 8.85 -28.17
C TYR A 36 9.99 9.02 -29.37
N SER A 37 10.25 8.29 -30.45
CA SER A 37 9.39 8.35 -31.63
C SER A 37 8.07 7.60 -31.39
N SER A 38 6.96 8.19 -31.85
CA SER A 38 5.60 7.59 -31.99
C SER A 38 4.63 7.52 -30.80
N LEU A 39 4.73 8.41 -29.80
CA LEU A 39 3.68 8.52 -28.76
C LEU A 39 2.44 9.32 -29.17
N THR A 40 2.27 9.76 -30.42
CA THR A 40 1.08 10.54 -30.82
C THR A 40 -0.23 9.80 -30.51
N GLY A 41 -1.13 10.46 -29.77
CA GLY A 41 -2.41 9.89 -29.33
C GLY A 41 -2.32 8.94 -28.12
N TYR A 42 -1.13 8.77 -27.52
CA TYR A 42 -0.97 8.03 -26.26
C TYR A 42 -1.19 8.92 -25.05
N THR A 43 -1.72 8.31 -23.98
CA THR A 43 -1.84 8.86 -22.64
C THR A 43 -0.98 8.05 -21.66
N PRO A 44 -0.23 8.71 -20.75
CA PRO A 44 0.56 8.01 -19.73
C PRO A 44 -0.29 7.63 -18.51
N TYR A 45 -0.01 6.46 -17.96
CA TYR A 45 -0.49 5.96 -16.67
C TYR A 45 0.73 5.60 -15.81
N PHE A 46 0.77 6.09 -14.58
CA PHE A 46 1.92 5.96 -13.68
C PHE A 46 1.65 4.96 -12.56
N ALA A 47 2.53 3.98 -12.38
CA ALA A 47 2.52 3.05 -11.25
C ALA A 47 3.83 2.27 -11.19
N ASP A 48 4.03 1.45 -10.16
CA ASP A 48 5.16 0.52 -10.05
C ASP A 48 4.73 -0.85 -10.61
N PHE A 49 5.03 -1.11 -11.89
CA PHE A 49 4.59 -2.33 -12.57
C PHE A 49 5.55 -3.51 -12.35
N ASN A 50 6.76 -3.24 -11.85
CA ASN A 50 7.78 -4.26 -11.60
C ASN A 50 8.12 -4.48 -10.11
N GLY A 51 7.56 -3.69 -9.21
CA GLY A 51 7.73 -3.79 -7.76
C GLY A 51 9.08 -3.29 -7.26
N ASP A 52 9.81 -2.49 -8.03
CA ASP A 52 11.17 -2.06 -7.70
C ASP A 52 11.23 -0.73 -6.91
N GLY A 53 10.06 -0.19 -6.57
CA GLY A 53 9.86 1.05 -5.83
C GLY A 53 10.00 2.32 -6.68
N LYS A 54 10.11 2.22 -8.00
CA LYS A 54 10.18 3.35 -8.92
C LYS A 54 8.89 3.49 -9.72
N THR A 55 8.57 4.73 -10.07
CA THR A 55 7.41 5.01 -10.92
C THR A 55 7.70 4.67 -12.38
N ASP A 56 7.04 3.64 -12.88
CA ASP A 56 7.01 3.24 -14.29
C ASP A 56 5.89 3.97 -15.04
N ILE A 57 5.87 3.80 -16.38
CA ILE A 57 4.87 4.43 -17.25
C ILE A 57 4.27 3.40 -18.21
N LEU A 58 2.96 3.21 -18.15
CA LEU A 58 2.19 2.58 -19.22
C LEU A 58 1.66 3.68 -20.14
N TRP A 59 2.11 3.66 -21.39
CA TRP A 59 1.54 4.46 -22.47
C TRP A 59 0.42 3.67 -23.15
N ASP A 60 -0.79 4.20 -23.15
CA ASP A 60 -1.93 3.63 -23.85
C ASP A 60 -2.45 4.59 -24.93
N LYS A 61 -2.60 4.10 -26.16
CA LYS A 61 -3.17 4.90 -27.24
C LYS A 61 -4.67 4.99 -27.06
N ILE A 62 -5.19 6.21 -26.95
CA ILE A 62 -6.59 6.46 -26.64
C ILE A 62 -7.34 7.14 -27.78
N ASP A 63 -8.65 6.90 -27.86
CA ASP A 63 -9.57 7.64 -28.72
C ASP A 63 -9.89 9.03 -28.13
N SER A 64 -10.75 9.80 -28.81
CA SER A 64 -11.14 11.14 -28.36
C SER A 64 -11.95 11.16 -27.06
N ASN A 65 -12.41 10.01 -26.60
CA ASN A 65 -13.15 9.83 -25.36
C ASN A 65 -12.27 9.25 -24.24
N GLY A 66 -10.96 9.12 -24.44
CA GLY A 66 -10.06 8.55 -23.44
C GLY A 66 -10.20 7.05 -23.25
N ARG A 67 -10.58 6.32 -24.31
CA ARG A 67 -10.67 4.85 -24.30
C ARG A 67 -9.57 4.26 -25.12
N THR A 68 -9.01 3.14 -24.68
CA THR A 68 -7.94 2.46 -25.40
C THR A 68 -8.36 2.10 -26.82
N GLN A 69 -7.45 2.32 -27.76
CA GLN A 69 -7.46 1.78 -29.11
C GLN A 69 -6.72 0.42 -29.16
N GLY A 70 -6.24 -0.04 -28.01
CA GLY A 70 -5.59 -1.33 -27.83
C GLY A 70 -4.11 -1.34 -28.12
N GLN A 71 -3.43 -0.21 -28.29
CA GLN A 71 -2.00 -0.15 -28.61
C GLN A 71 -1.24 0.41 -27.41
N ARG A 72 -0.31 -0.37 -26.85
CA ARG A 72 0.28 -0.08 -25.53
C ARG A 72 1.79 -0.23 -25.54
N GLN A 73 2.45 0.61 -24.73
CA GLN A 73 3.88 0.50 -24.45
C GLN A 73 4.12 0.60 -22.94
N LEU A 74 4.98 -0.24 -22.39
CA LEU A 74 5.37 -0.19 -20.98
C LEU A 74 6.81 0.28 -20.88
N TRP A 75 7.05 1.29 -20.06
CA TRP A 75 8.35 1.89 -19.82
C TRP A 75 8.70 1.72 -18.34
N LEU A 76 9.61 0.78 -18.06
CA LEU A 76 10.10 0.53 -16.72
C LEU A 76 11.23 1.49 -16.38
N SER A 77 11.09 2.23 -15.30
CA SER A 77 12.03 3.27 -14.88
C SER A 77 13.31 2.68 -14.32
N LYS A 78 14.46 3.29 -14.65
CA LYS A 78 15.74 2.98 -14.01
C LYS A 78 16.09 3.94 -12.87
N GLY A 79 15.25 4.97 -12.63
CA GLY A 79 15.46 5.98 -11.58
C GLY A 79 16.46 7.08 -11.91
N ASP A 80 17.08 7.03 -13.10
CA ASP A 80 18.04 8.03 -13.59
C ASP A 80 17.47 8.87 -14.76
N GLY A 81 16.15 8.81 -14.95
CA GLY A 81 15.46 9.46 -16.08
C GLY A 81 15.46 8.63 -17.37
N THR A 82 16.03 7.42 -17.36
CA THR A 82 15.98 6.48 -18.49
C THR A 82 15.04 5.31 -18.22
N PHE A 83 14.60 4.63 -19.29
CA PHE A 83 13.61 3.56 -19.23
C PHE A 83 14.05 2.32 -20.02
N ALA A 84 13.62 1.14 -19.57
CA ALA A 84 13.52 -0.05 -20.42
C ALA A 84 12.12 -0.11 -21.03
N THR A 85 12.01 -0.13 -22.35
CA THR A 85 10.72 -0.02 -23.04
C THR A 85 10.32 -1.33 -23.70
N SER A 86 9.04 -1.67 -23.63
CA SER A 86 8.42 -2.78 -24.35
C SER A 86 7.16 -2.32 -25.06
N THR A 87 6.88 -2.90 -26.22
CA THR A 87 5.63 -2.71 -26.98
C THR A 87 4.80 -3.98 -26.90
N ASN A 88 3.50 -3.89 -27.24
CA ASN A 88 2.59 -5.03 -27.17
C ASN A 88 2.56 -5.69 -25.77
N VAL A 89 2.28 -4.85 -24.77
CA VAL A 89 2.26 -5.22 -23.36
C VAL A 89 1.31 -6.40 -23.13
N GLY A 90 1.85 -7.52 -22.64
CA GLY A 90 1.11 -8.77 -22.43
C GLY A 90 0.66 -9.50 -23.71
N GLY A 91 1.14 -9.11 -24.89
CA GLY A 91 0.73 -9.70 -26.17
C GLY A 91 -0.71 -9.37 -26.59
N GLN A 92 -1.31 -8.36 -25.97
CA GLN A 92 -2.73 -8.04 -26.10
C GLN A 92 -3.00 -6.81 -26.98
N ASP A 93 -2.05 -6.37 -27.82
CA ASP A 93 -2.33 -5.24 -28.71
C ASP A 93 -3.51 -5.54 -29.65
N GLY A 94 -4.31 -4.51 -29.94
CA GLY A 94 -5.54 -4.62 -30.74
C GLY A 94 -6.76 -5.14 -29.97
N THR A 95 -6.63 -5.41 -28.67
CA THR A 95 -7.75 -5.83 -27.80
C THR A 95 -8.33 -4.66 -27.00
N LEU A 96 -9.47 -4.89 -26.33
CA LEU A 96 -10.08 -3.97 -25.36
C LEU A 96 -10.47 -2.60 -25.94
N SER A 97 -10.69 -2.48 -27.25
CA SER A 97 -11.19 -1.23 -27.83
C SER A 97 -12.48 -0.77 -27.13
N GLY A 98 -12.53 0.51 -26.77
CA GLY A 98 -13.66 1.09 -26.03
C GLY A 98 -13.60 0.90 -24.51
N TYR A 99 -12.52 0.31 -23.98
CA TYR A 99 -12.29 0.22 -22.54
C TYR A 99 -11.45 1.39 -22.03
N ARG A 100 -11.55 1.70 -20.75
CA ARG A 100 -10.69 2.65 -20.04
C ARG A 100 -9.91 1.95 -18.94
N ALA A 101 -8.63 2.29 -18.81
CA ALA A 101 -7.74 1.76 -17.79
C ALA A 101 -7.96 2.44 -16.42
N HIS A 102 -7.92 1.64 -15.37
CA HIS A 102 -7.95 2.03 -13.97
C HIS A 102 -6.82 1.26 -13.26
N ILE A 103 -5.85 1.98 -12.70
CA ILE A 103 -4.62 1.40 -12.15
C ILE A 103 -4.72 1.31 -10.63
N GLY A 104 -4.34 0.17 -10.07
CA GLY A 104 -4.30 -0.05 -8.62
C GLY A 104 -3.72 -1.43 -8.32
N ASP A 105 -3.42 -1.72 -7.07
CA ASP A 105 -3.05 -3.06 -6.62
C ASP A 105 -4.32 -3.76 -6.11
N PHE A 106 -5.03 -4.49 -6.98
CA PHE A 106 -6.32 -5.10 -6.62
C PHE A 106 -6.14 -6.43 -5.87
N ASN A 107 -4.99 -7.08 -6.03
CA ASN A 107 -4.73 -8.39 -5.45
C ASN A 107 -3.87 -8.33 -4.16
N GLY A 108 -3.22 -7.20 -3.90
CA GLY A 108 -2.39 -6.92 -2.72
C GLY A 108 -0.93 -7.36 -2.81
N ASP A 109 -0.41 -7.70 -4.00
CA ASP A 109 0.97 -8.19 -4.23
C ASP A 109 2.02 -7.09 -4.30
N GLY A 110 1.61 -5.83 -4.12
CA GLY A 110 2.50 -4.69 -4.21
C GLY A 110 2.89 -4.34 -5.64
N LEU A 111 2.35 -5.03 -6.64
CA LEU A 111 2.52 -4.72 -8.05
C LEU A 111 1.28 -3.98 -8.58
N ALA A 112 1.51 -3.10 -9.54
CA ALA A 112 0.39 -2.42 -10.20
C ALA A 112 -0.37 -3.36 -11.14
N ASP A 113 -1.67 -3.49 -10.90
CA ASP A 113 -2.64 -4.12 -11.77
C ASP A 113 -3.38 -3.09 -12.63
N ILE A 114 -4.09 -3.56 -13.67
CA ILE A 114 -4.93 -2.72 -14.54
C ILE A 114 -6.33 -3.30 -14.66
N LEU A 115 -7.32 -2.59 -14.13
CA LEU A 115 -8.73 -2.85 -14.41
C LEU A 115 -9.15 -2.10 -15.68
N TRP A 116 -9.45 -2.85 -16.72
CA TRP A 116 -10.06 -2.34 -17.93
C TRP A 116 -11.58 -2.40 -17.80
N VAL A 117 -12.23 -1.23 -17.86
CA VAL A 117 -13.69 -1.11 -17.82
C VAL A 117 -14.18 -0.69 -19.19
N GLN A 118 -15.05 -1.48 -19.82
CA GLN A 118 -15.66 -1.08 -21.08
C GLN A 118 -16.60 0.09 -20.82
N GLU A 119 -16.49 1.13 -21.63
CA GLU A 119 -17.40 2.26 -21.55
C GLU A 119 -18.42 2.23 -22.67
N THR A 120 -19.63 2.72 -22.39
CA THR A 120 -20.64 2.89 -23.42
C THR A 120 -20.18 3.91 -24.47
N GLY A 121 -20.00 3.48 -25.73
CA GLY A 121 -20.02 4.36 -26.91
C GLY A 121 -21.15 5.39 -26.79
N GLY A 122 -20.94 6.64 -27.19
CA GLY A 122 -21.91 7.72 -27.03
C GLY A 122 -23.36 7.29 -27.26
N SER A 123 -24.24 7.78 -26.38
CA SER A 123 -25.66 7.40 -26.19
C SER A 123 -25.85 6.09 -25.40
N VAL A 124 -26.12 6.23 -24.11
CA VAL A 124 -26.83 5.21 -23.34
C VAL A 124 -28.24 5.10 -23.93
N ALA A 125 -28.41 4.27 -24.96
CA ALA A 125 -29.72 3.75 -25.28
C ALA A 125 -30.13 2.88 -24.09
N GLN A 126 -31.11 3.37 -23.31
CA GLN A 126 -31.79 2.64 -22.25
C GLN A 126 -31.95 1.16 -22.64
N LEU A 127 -31.21 0.27 -21.98
CA LEU A 127 -31.62 -1.12 -21.84
C LEU A 127 -32.59 -1.17 -20.65
N GLY A 128 -33.84 -0.78 -20.90
CA GLY A 128 -34.94 -0.79 -19.93
C GLY A 128 -36.04 0.17 -20.36
N GLY A 129 -37.09 -0.36 -20.99
CA GLY A 129 -38.12 0.44 -21.66
C GLY A 129 -39.14 1.11 -20.73
N ASP A 130 -39.45 2.37 -21.02
CA ASP A 130 -40.74 3.01 -20.70
C ASP A 130 -41.35 3.81 -21.88
N GLY A 131 -40.76 3.75 -23.08
CA GLY A 131 -41.40 4.22 -24.31
C GLY A 131 -41.62 5.74 -24.41
N SER A 132 -40.94 6.56 -23.60
CA SER A 132 -41.01 8.02 -23.75
C SER A 132 -39.84 8.55 -24.59
N GLY A 133 -40.11 8.79 -25.86
CA GLY A 133 -39.15 9.28 -26.84
C GLY A 133 -38.61 10.68 -26.50
N GLY A 134 -37.28 10.78 -26.45
CA GLY A 134 -36.55 12.03 -26.31
C GLY A 134 -35.05 11.78 -26.46
N ALA A 135 -34.58 11.54 -27.68
CA ALA A 135 -33.15 11.49 -27.98
C ALA A 135 -32.56 12.89 -27.80
N THR A 136 -31.95 13.15 -26.64
CA THR A 136 -31.05 14.30 -26.46
C THR A 136 -29.62 13.79 -26.37
N ASN A 137 -28.83 14.21 -27.35
CA ASN A 137 -27.39 14.00 -27.48
C ASN A 137 -26.68 14.38 -26.16
N GLY A 138 -26.30 13.38 -25.38
CA GLY A 138 -25.62 13.53 -24.10
C GLY A 138 -24.55 12.44 -23.97
N SER A 139 -23.31 12.80 -24.27
CA SER A 139 -22.15 11.92 -24.19
C SER A 139 -21.77 11.68 -22.72
N SER A 140 -22.23 10.60 -22.10
CA SER A 140 -21.66 10.15 -20.82
C SER A 140 -20.40 9.31 -21.09
N SER A 141 -19.35 9.94 -21.62
CA SER A 141 -18.00 9.40 -21.61
C SER A 141 -17.61 9.11 -20.16
N GLY A 142 -17.13 7.90 -19.82
CA GLY A 142 -16.82 7.54 -18.42
C GLY A 142 -17.72 6.50 -17.76
N SER A 143 -18.84 6.10 -18.37
CA SER A 143 -19.79 5.15 -17.75
C SER A 143 -19.59 3.72 -18.26
N SER A 144 -19.59 2.76 -17.35
CA SER A 144 -19.41 1.35 -17.65
C SER A 144 -20.56 0.79 -18.49
N SER A 145 -20.25 -0.02 -19.51
CA SER A 145 -21.22 -0.90 -20.19
C SER A 145 -21.43 -2.23 -19.46
N GLY A 146 -20.74 -2.45 -18.34
CA GLY A 146 -20.78 -3.65 -17.52
C GLY A 146 -19.76 -4.73 -17.88
N ALA A 147 -19.03 -4.59 -18.99
CA ALA A 147 -17.92 -5.50 -19.31
C ALA A 147 -16.60 -5.01 -18.72
N ARG A 148 -15.79 -5.93 -18.19
CA ARG A 148 -14.51 -5.61 -17.55
C ARG A 148 -13.52 -6.77 -17.62
N VAL A 149 -12.24 -6.40 -17.64
CA VAL A 149 -11.09 -7.31 -17.70
C VAL A 149 -10.04 -6.80 -16.71
N LEU A 150 -9.56 -7.67 -15.84
CA LEU A 150 -8.45 -7.37 -14.95
C LEU A 150 -7.15 -7.91 -15.57
N TRP A 151 -6.12 -7.10 -15.60
CA TRP A 151 -4.75 -7.51 -15.88
C TRP A 151 -3.98 -7.44 -14.57
N ALA A 152 -3.74 -8.60 -13.96
CA ALA A 152 -2.97 -8.68 -12.73
C ALA A 152 -1.46 -8.68 -13.04
N GLY A 153 -0.68 -7.81 -12.42
CA GLY A 153 0.76 -7.67 -12.63
C GLY A 153 1.51 -8.95 -12.28
N LYS A 154 2.67 -9.17 -12.91
CA LYS A 154 3.59 -10.28 -12.55
C LYS A 154 5.00 -9.81 -12.19
N GLY A 155 5.24 -8.50 -12.21
CA GLY A 155 6.54 -7.91 -11.87
C GLY A 155 7.58 -7.98 -13.01
N ASP A 156 7.33 -8.77 -14.06
CA ASP A 156 8.22 -8.94 -15.20
C ASP A 156 7.80 -8.10 -16.43
N GLY A 157 6.86 -7.17 -16.25
CA GLY A 157 6.25 -6.39 -17.34
C GLY A 157 5.16 -7.13 -18.12
N SER A 158 4.79 -8.35 -17.69
CA SER A 158 3.63 -9.09 -18.19
C SER A 158 2.47 -9.12 -17.19
N PHE A 159 1.30 -9.56 -17.67
CA PHE A 159 0.07 -9.60 -16.87
C PHE A 159 -0.64 -10.95 -16.97
N THR A 160 -1.33 -11.36 -15.91
CA THR A 160 -2.36 -12.41 -15.95
C THR A 160 -3.68 -11.77 -16.36
N VAL A 161 -4.24 -12.19 -17.48
CA VAL A 161 -5.49 -11.62 -18.01
C VAL A 161 -6.70 -12.38 -17.48
N ILE A 162 -7.58 -11.70 -16.76
CA ILE A 162 -8.80 -12.22 -16.16
C ILE A 162 -10.00 -11.54 -16.83
N THR A 163 -10.62 -12.24 -17.78
CA THR A 163 -11.86 -11.78 -18.43
C THR A 163 -13.06 -11.99 -17.52
N ASN A 164 -14.09 -11.14 -17.63
CA ASN A 164 -15.26 -11.18 -16.74
C ASN A 164 -14.84 -11.11 -15.27
N PHE A 165 -14.09 -10.05 -14.93
CA PHE A 165 -13.52 -9.86 -13.59
C PHE A 165 -14.60 -10.02 -12.49
N ALA A 166 -14.37 -10.88 -11.50
CA ALA A 166 -15.32 -11.25 -10.44
C ALA A 166 -16.65 -11.90 -10.91
N GLY A 167 -16.77 -12.31 -12.18
CA GLY A 167 -17.98 -12.96 -12.71
C GLY A 167 -19.18 -12.03 -12.94
N GLN A 168 -19.03 -10.73 -12.70
CA GLN A 168 -20.12 -9.75 -12.64
C GLN A 168 -20.46 -9.06 -13.99
N ASN A 169 -20.05 -9.60 -15.16
CA ASN A 169 -20.23 -8.88 -16.43
C ASN A 169 -21.72 -8.58 -16.68
N GLY A 170 -22.02 -7.37 -17.12
CA GLY A 170 -23.41 -6.89 -17.29
C GLY A 170 -24.04 -6.28 -16.03
N THR A 171 -23.32 -6.23 -14.91
CA THR A 171 -23.70 -5.44 -13.73
C THR A 171 -23.07 -4.04 -13.78
N VAL A 172 -23.47 -3.14 -12.86
CA VAL A 172 -22.93 -1.76 -12.72
C VAL A 172 -22.88 -0.97 -14.04
N VAL A 173 -23.85 -1.21 -14.93
CA VAL A 173 -24.03 -0.46 -16.18
C VAL A 173 -24.44 0.98 -15.87
N GLY A 174 -23.79 1.95 -16.49
CA GLY A 174 -24.01 3.38 -16.22
C GLY A 174 -23.25 3.89 -14.99
N TYR A 175 -22.33 3.12 -14.41
CA TYR A 175 -21.52 3.55 -13.27
C TYR A 175 -20.10 3.91 -13.71
N ALA A 176 -19.49 4.87 -13.02
CA ALA A 176 -18.06 5.16 -13.12
C ALA A 176 -17.32 4.50 -11.95
N ALA A 177 -16.11 3.99 -12.21
CA ALA A 177 -15.26 3.45 -11.16
C ALA A 177 -14.49 4.59 -10.45
N ILE A 178 -14.44 4.51 -9.12
CA ILE A 178 -13.62 5.34 -8.25
C ILE A 178 -12.78 4.38 -7.42
N LEU A 179 -11.46 4.52 -7.49
CA LEU A 179 -10.53 3.63 -6.78
C LEU A 179 -10.11 4.22 -5.44
N GLY A 180 -9.83 3.34 -4.49
CA GLY A 180 -9.22 3.68 -3.21
C GLY A 180 -9.20 2.46 -2.29
N ASP A 181 -8.33 2.45 -1.29
CA ASP A 181 -8.38 1.46 -0.21
C ASP A 181 -9.42 1.93 0.83
N PHE A 182 -10.68 1.50 0.67
CA PHE A 182 -11.80 1.99 1.48
C PHE A 182 -11.93 1.23 2.81
N ASN A 183 -11.42 0.00 2.88
CA ASN A 183 -11.43 -0.81 4.10
C ASN A 183 -10.09 -0.78 4.87
N GLY A 184 -9.04 -0.21 4.28
CA GLY A 184 -7.72 -0.07 4.88
C GLY A 184 -6.89 -1.36 4.87
N ASP A 185 -7.19 -2.32 3.99
CA ASP A 185 -6.53 -3.64 3.95
C ASP A 185 -5.31 -3.70 3.02
N GLY A 186 -4.98 -2.58 2.36
CA GLY A 186 -3.84 -2.46 1.47
C GLY A 186 -4.12 -2.81 0.02
N LYS A 187 -5.33 -3.30 -0.29
CA LYS A 187 -5.76 -3.52 -1.66
C LYS A 187 -6.54 -2.31 -2.14
N THR A 188 -6.53 -2.13 -3.46
CA THR A 188 -7.35 -1.12 -4.13
C THR A 188 -8.77 -1.66 -4.22
N ASP A 189 -9.71 -1.01 -3.55
CA ASP A 189 -11.15 -1.27 -3.69
C ASP A 189 -11.76 -0.43 -4.82
N ILE A 190 -13.00 -0.75 -5.20
CA ILE A 190 -13.73 -0.05 -6.26
C ILE A 190 -15.07 0.44 -5.73
N LEU A 191 -15.24 1.76 -5.68
CA LEU A 191 -16.54 2.40 -5.51
C LEU A 191 -17.13 2.72 -6.89
N TRP A 192 -18.18 2.00 -7.26
CA TRP A 192 -18.97 2.30 -8.44
C TRP A 192 -19.99 3.40 -8.12
N ASP A 193 -19.92 4.51 -8.84
CA ASP A 193 -20.84 5.64 -8.69
C ASP A 193 -21.71 5.79 -9.94
N SER A 194 -23.03 5.65 -9.78
CA SER A 194 -23.98 5.72 -10.89
C SER A 194 -23.97 7.12 -11.50
N ARG A 195 -23.90 7.19 -12.83
CA ARG A 195 -23.87 8.43 -13.60
C ARG A 195 -25.19 8.62 -14.35
N SER A 196 -25.58 9.88 -14.52
CA SER A 196 -26.71 10.21 -15.38
C SER A 196 -26.38 9.83 -16.82
N GLY A 197 -27.31 9.17 -17.53
CA GLY A 197 -27.10 8.83 -18.95
C GLY A 197 -26.96 10.05 -19.88
N THR A 198 -27.24 11.25 -19.38
CA THR A 198 -27.16 12.52 -20.11
C THR A 198 -25.97 13.40 -19.72
N ASP A 199 -25.26 13.10 -18.61
CA ASP A 199 -24.11 13.87 -18.13
C ASP A 199 -23.28 13.07 -17.10
N THR A 200 -22.01 13.39 -16.94
CA THR A 200 -21.04 12.87 -15.96
C THR A 200 -21.41 13.05 -14.47
N ARG A 201 -22.58 13.64 -14.15
CA ARG A 201 -23.02 13.84 -12.76
C ARG A 201 -23.40 12.52 -12.08
N SER A 202 -23.04 12.39 -10.81
CA SER A 202 -23.50 11.30 -9.94
C SER A 202 -25.01 11.37 -9.74
N THR A 203 -25.68 10.23 -9.77
CA THR A 203 -27.10 10.08 -9.41
C THR A 203 -27.28 9.81 -7.90
N GLY A 204 -26.18 9.64 -7.16
CA GLY A 204 -26.17 9.31 -5.73
C GLY A 204 -26.23 7.82 -5.41
N THR A 205 -26.51 6.95 -6.39
CA THR A 205 -26.47 5.49 -6.18
C THR A 205 -25.05 4.97 -6.27
N ARG A 206 -24.61 4.21 -5.26
CA ARG A 206 -23.23 3.70 -5.17
C ARG A 206 -23.20 2.22 -4.83
N VAL A 207 -22.22 1.52 -5.36
CA VAL A 207 -21.91 0.12 -5.03
C VAL A 207 -20.44 0.02 -4.67
N LEU A 208 -20.13 -0.41 -3.46
CA LEU A 208 -18.76 -0.63 -3.01
C LEU A 208 -18.38 -2.10 -3.24
N TRP A 209 -17.32 -2.33 -3.99
CA TRP A 209 -16.67 -3.62 -4.12
C TRP A 209 -15.35 -3.57 -3.36
N LEU A 210 -15.24 -4.40 -2.34
CA LEU A 210 -13.99 -4.60 -1.63
C LEU A 210 -13.17 -5.65 -2.35
N SER A 211 -11.91 -5.35 -2.60
CA SER A 211 -10.97 -6.34 -3.10
C SER A 211 -10.76 -7.41 -2.02
N ASP A 212 -10.91 -8.67 -2.41
CA ASP A 212 -10.85 -9.81 -1.51
C ASP A 212 -9.51 -10.55 -1.61
N GLY A 213 -9.39 -11.68 -0.91
CA GLY A 213 -8.17 -12.49 -0.88
C GLY A 213 -7.21 -12.15 0.27
N ALA A 214 -6.34 -13.10 0.57
CA ALA A 214 -5.27 -12.90 1.54
C ALA A 214 -4.22 -11.95 0.96
N ALA A 215 -3.60 -11.14 1.82
CA ALA A 215 -2.41 -10.39 1.41
C ALA A 215 -1.33 -11.40 0.95
N PRO A 216 -0.90 -11.36 -0.32
CA PRO A 216 0.16 -12.21 -0.82
C PRO A 216 1.50 -11.87 -0.14
N ASP A 217 2.49 -12.76 -0.32
CA ASP A 217 3.86 -12.61 0.17
C ASP A 217 4.06 -12.46 1.69
N LEU A 218 3.07 -12.88 2.49
CA LEU A 218 3.21 -13.06 3.94
C LEU A 218 3.59 -14.50 4.29
N VAL A 219 4.60 -14.66 5.15
CA VAL A 219 4.96 -15.97 5.72
C VAL A 219 3.91 -16.38 6.75
N THR A 220 2.93 -17.17 6.34
CA THR A 220 1.82 -17.61 7.22
C THR A 220 2.13 -18.88 8.00
N ALA A 221 3.12 -19.67 7.57
CA ALA A 221 3.58 -20.85 8.30
C ALA A 221 5.04 -21.18 8.01
N ILE A 222 5.73 -21.69 9.03
CA ILE A 222 7.09 -22.24 8.95
C ILE A 222 7.01 -23.67 9.46
N THR A 223 7.48 -24.63 8.67
CA THR A 223 7.68 -26.02 9.13
C THR A 223 9.17 -26.25 9.32
N THR A 224 9.57 -26.54 10.56
CA THR A 224 10.96 -26.82 10.92
C THR A 224 11.43 -28.17 10.39
N GLY A 225 12.75 -28.41 10.38
CA GLY A 225 13.32 -29.70 9.94
C GLY A 225 12.90 -30.92 10.75
N ILE A 226 12.31 -30.73 11.93
CA ILE A 226 11.73 -31.79 12.77
C ILE A 226 10.21 -31.91 12.63
N GLY A 227 9.60 -31.23 11.65
CA GLY A 227 8.15 -31.26 11.39
C GLY A 227 7.30 -30.38 12.32
N ALA A 228 7.90 -29.65 13.25
CA ALA A 228 7.17 -28.69 14.09
C ALA A 228 6.72 -27.49 13.26
N ASN A 229 5.45 -27.11 13.37
CA ASN A 229 4.84 -26.00 12.64
C ASN A 229 4.77 -24.74 13.53
N VAL A 230 5.06 -23.59 12.93
CA VAL A 230 4.85 -22.26 13.49
C VAL A 230 3.95 -21.49 12.53
N ALA A 231 2.73 -21.19 12.94
CA ALA A 231 1.80 -20.38 12.16
C ALA A 231 1.86 -18.91 12.61
N VAL A 232 1.78 -17.99 11.65
CA VAL A 232 1.84 -16.55 11.88
C VAL A 232 0.61 -15.91 11.25
N THR A 233 -0.12 -15.13 12.04
CA THR A 233 -1.32 -14.40 11.60
C THR A 233 -1.04 -12.91 11.61
N TYR A 234 -1.43 -12.20 10.55
CA TYR A 234 -1.19 -10.76 10.40
C TYR A 234 -2.49 -9.96 10.44
N LYS A 235 -2.38 -8.68 10.81
CA LYS A 235 -3.43 -7.67 10.66
C LYS A 235 -2.82 -6.33 10.26
N PRO A 236 -3.50 -5.50 9.44
CA PRO A 236 -3.02 -4.17 9.10
C PRO A 236 -3.13 -3.22 10.30
N LEU A 237 -2.36 -2.12 10.32
CA LEU A 237 -2.48 -1.12 11.38
C LEU A 237 -3.88 -0.50 11.46
N THR A 238 -4.63 -0.48 10.35
CA THR A 238 -6.05 -0.06 10.29
C THR A 238 -6.98 -0.88 11.20
N SER A 239 -6.56 -2.08 11.61
CA SER A 239 -7.28 -2.89 12.59
C SER A 239 -7.00 -2.43 14.02
N SER A 240 -8.02 -1.87 14.67
CA SER A 240 -8.00 -1.53 16.11
C SER A 240 -7.77 -2.72 17.05
N ALA A 241 -7.93 -3.96 16.55
CA ALA A 241 -7.64 -5.16 17.32
C ALA A 241 -6.13 -5.43 17.52
N VAL A 242 -5.24 -4.75 16.77
CA VAL A 242 -3.79 -4.97 16.83
C VAL A 242 -3.00 -3.67 17.04
N TYR A 243 -3.58 -2.52 16.69
CA TYR A 243 -2.86 -1.25 16.70
C TYR A 243 -3.66 -0.12 17.33
N THR A 244 -2.97 0.74 18.08
CA THR A 244 -3.49 2.01 18.58
C THR A 244 -2.58 3.15 18.12
N LYS A 245 -3.14 4.10 17.37
CA LYS A 245 -2.43 5.28 16.90
C LYS A 245 -2.18 6.28 18.05
N ASP A 246 -1.00 6.87 18.09
CA ASP A 246 -0.76 8.07 18.88
C ASP A 246 -1.33 9.32 18.17
N ASN A 247 -1.38 10.44 18.89
CA ASN A 247 -1.83 11.75 18.39
C ASN A 247 -0.89 12.88 18.85
N THR A 248 0.40 12.57 18.95
CA THR A 248 1.40 13.41 19.61
C THR A 248 2.53 13.84 18.66
N ALA A 249 2.52 13.39 17.41
CA ALA A 249 3.52 13.80 16.43
C ALA A 249 3.46 15.31 16.17
N VAL A 250 4.63 15.91 16.02
CA VAL A 250 4.83 17.31 15.63
C VAL A 250 5.71 17.30 14.39
N ASP A 251 5.41 18.17 13.42
CA ASP A 251 6.19 18.35 12.21
C ASP A 251 7.71 18.40 12.50
N PRO A 252 8.56 17.65 11.78
CA PRO A 252 8.29 16.84 10.58
C PRO A 252 7.84 15.39 10.84
N GLN A 253 7.48 15.04 12.08
CA GLN A 253 7.01 13.69 12.39
C GLN A 253 5.52 13.53 12.11
N LEU A 254 5.13 12.30 11.76
CA LEU A 254 3.74 11.90 11.52
C LEU A 254 3.41 10.62 12.28
N ASP A 255 2.29 10.63 13.01
CA ASP A 255 1.68 9.42 13.54
C ASP A 255 1.02 8.64 12.38
N LEU A 256 1.41 7.38 12.21
CA LEU A 256 1.02 6.55 11.08
C LEU A 256 -0.24 5.73 11.36
N GLN A 257 -1.09 5.63 10.34
CA GLN A 257 -2.26 4.77 10.29
C GLN A 257 -2.45 4.39 8.82
N GLY A 258 -2.19 3.13 8.48
CA GLY A 258 -2.24 2.68 7.09
C GLY A 258 -2.15 1.15 6.99
N PRO A 259 -2.20 0.61 5.76
CA PRO A 259 -2.27 -0.83 5.52
C PRO A 259 -0.91 -1.54 5.68
N MET A 260 -0.15 -1.21 6.73
CA MET A 260 1.06 -1.94 7.09
C MET A 260 0.67 -3.16 7.90
N PHE A 261 0.97 -4.36 7.40
CA PHE A 261 0.68 -5.61 8.10
C PHE A 261 1.69 -5.87 9.22
N VAL A 262 1.17 -6.14 10.41
CA VAL A 262 1.95 -6.53 11.58
C VAL A 262 1.51 -7.89 12.08
N VAL A 263 2.43 -8.63 12.72
CA VAL A 263 2.12 -9.91 13.34
C VAL A 263 1.09 -9.67 14.44
N SER A 264 -0.06 -10.33 14.38
CA SER A 264 -1.10 -10.25 15.41
C SER A 264 -1.12 -11.48 16.32
N ARG A 265 -0.64 -12.62 15.82
CA ARG A 265 -0.59 -13.88 16.56
C ARG A 265 0.49 -14.80 15.99
N VAL A 266 1.15 -15.54 16.87
CA VAL A 266 2.05 -16.64 16.55
C VAL A 266 1.59 -17.87 17.31
N ASP A 267 1.47 -18.99 16.60
CA ASP A 267 1.11 -20.31 17.14
C ASP A 267 2.24 -21.29 16.85
N SER A 268 2.92 -21.76 17.88
CA SER A 268 4.05 -22.69 17.75
C SER A 268 3.69 -24.06 18.32
N ALA A 269 4.07 -25.13 17.62
CA ALA A 269 3.91 -26.48 18.16
C ALA A 269 4.68 -26.66 19.48
N ASN A 270 4.04 -27.27 20.48
CA ASN A 270 4.63 -27.50 21.80
C ASN A 270 5.41 -28.82 21.91
N GLY A 271 5.55 -29.56 20.80
CA GLY A 271 6.27 -30.85 20.74
C GLY A 271 5.51 -32.07 21.26
N ILE A 272 4.33 -31.92 21.85
CA ILE A 272 3.49 -33.01 22.38
C ILE A 272 2.08 -33.04 21.79
N GLY A 273 1.91 -32.45 20.60
CA GLY A 273 0.63 -32.42 19.88
C GLY A 273 -0.29 -31.22 20.21
N GLY A 274 0.18 -30.26 20.99
CA GLY A 274 -0.51 -28.99 21.26
C GLY A 274 0.24 -27.77 20.73
N THR A 275 -0.24 -26.59 21.12
CA THR A 275 0.24 -25.29 20.64
C THR A 275 0.55 -24.35 21.81
N VAL A 276 1.64 -23.60 21.70
CA VAL A 276 1.95 -22.41 22.51
C VAL A 276 1.66 -21.19 21.63
N SER A 277 0.95 -20.21 22.16
CA SER A 277 0.35 -19.14 21.37
C SER A 277 0.61 -17.80 22.02
N SER A 278 1.03 -16.82 21.23
CA SER A 278 1.23 -15.44 21.67
C SER A 278 0.46 -14.49 20.76
N THR A 279 -0.22 -13.51 21.33
CA THR A 279 -0.81 -12.39 20.58
C THR A 279 0.01 -11.13 20.73
N TYR A 280 0.00 -10.30 19.71
CA TYR A 280 0.82 -9.10 19.60
C TYR A 280 -0.10 -7.89 19.40
N ALA A 281 0.25 -6.77 20.02
CA ALA A 281 -0.35 -5.47 19.78
C ALA A 281 0.73 -4.38 19.75
N TYR A 282 0.45 -3.31 19.03
CA TYR A 282 1.41 -2.23 18.76
C TYR A 282 0.79 -0.87 19.04
N VAL A 283 1.62 0.09 19.43
CA VAL A 283 1.15 1.45 19.74
C VAL A 283 2.10 2.48 19.16
N GLY A 284 1.54 3.54 18.57
CA GLY A 284 2.27 4.75 18.21
C GLY A 284 3.35 4.55 17.15
N ALA A 285 3.00 4.01 15.98
CA ALA A 285 3.93 4.01 14.85
C ALA A 285 4.12 5.44 14.34
N LYS A 286 5.38 5.85 14.13
CA LYS A 286 5.72 7.19 13.63
C LYS A 286 6.66 7.13 12.43
N ALA A 287 6.60 8.14 11.57
CA ALA A 287 7.62 8.41 10.57
C ALA A 287 8.12 9.86 10.66
N ASP A 288 9.33 10.09 10.17
CA ASP A 288 9.95 11.40 10.01
C ASP A 288 10.06 11.74 8.52
N GLN A 289 9.41 12.84 8.12
CA GLN A 289 9.33 13.27 6.72
C GLN A 289 10.63 13.93 6.22
N SER A 290 11.55 14.30 7.11
CA SER A 290 12.85 14.90 6.74
C SER A 290 13.89 13.88 6.26
N GLY A 291 13.51 12.60 6.17
CA GLY A 291 14.29 11.56 5.49
C GLY A 291 14.75 10.40 6.36
N ARG A 292 14.42 10.36 7.66
CA ARG A 292 14.69 9.15 8.48
C ARG A 292 13.67 8.04 8.21
N GLY A 293 12.50 8.39 7.66
CA GLY A 293 11.46 7.42 7.35
C GLY A 293 10.81 6.88 8.62
N PHE A 294 10.54 5.58 8.65
CA PHE A 294 9.84 4.92 9.75
C PHE A 294 10.67 4.91 11.04
N LEU A 295 10.11 5.44 12.14
CA LEU A 295 10.73 5.53 13.47
C LEU A 295 10.37 4.35 14.38
N GLY A 296 9.63 3.37 13.87
CA GLY A 296 9.14 2.23 14.63
C GLY A 296 7.87 2.52 15.43
N PHE A 297 7.48 1.56 16.26
CA PHE A 297 6.38 1.67 17.20
C PHE A 297 6.88 2.16 18.56
N ARG A 298 6.11 3.02 19.24
CA ARG A 298 6.38 3.41 20.63
C ARG A 298 6.27 2.23 21.58
N GLN A 299 5.30 1.32 21.37
CA GLN A 299 5.16 0.12 22.20
C GLN A 299 4.87 -1.12 21.36
N MET A 300 5.40 -2.25 21.83
CA MET A 300 4.99 -3.60 21.44
C MET A 300 4.53 -4.34 22.69
N VAL A 301 3.37 -4.97 22.61
CA VAL A 301 2.74 -5.73 23.68
C VAL A 301 2.58 -7.17 23.20
N VAL A 302 3.13 -8.12 23.96
CA VAL A 302 3.03 -9.55 23.69
C VAL A 302 2.28 -10.20 24.85
N THR A 303 1.19 -10.90 24.55
CA THR A 303 0.44 -11.67 25.53
C THR A 303 0.67 -13.15 25.27
N ASP A 304 1.26 -13.84 26.24
CA ASP A 304 1.36 -15.30 26.26
C ASP A 304 -0.01 -15.87 26.65
N LEU A 305 -0.63 -16.66 25.78
CA LEU A 305 -2.00 -17.17 25.99
C LEU A 305 -2.05 -18.38 26.94
N GLN A 306 -0.92 -18.98 27.30
CA GLN A 306 -0.86 -20.09 28.24
C GLN A 306 -0.90 -19.59 29.67
N THR A 307 -0.27 -18.44 29.91
CA THR A 307 -0.08 -17.85 31.24
C THR A 307 -0.86 -16.57 31.47
N ASN A 308 -1.36 -15.93 30.40
CA ASN A 308 -1.91 -14.57 30.39
C ASN A 308 -0.91 -13.50 30.85
N ILE A 309 0.38 -13.80 30.79
CA ILE A 309 1.43 -12.80 31.07
C ILE A 309 1.51 -11.85 29.88
N VAL A 310 1.42 -10.56 30.18
CA VAL A 310 1.55 -9.46 29.22
C VAL A 310 2.93 -8.84 29.36
N SER A 311 3.74 -8.95 28.31
CA SER A 311 5.04 -8.29 28.18
C SER A 311 4.89 -7.03 27.33
N THR A 312 5.21 -5.86 27.86
CA THR A 312 5.18 -4.59 27.12
C THR A 312 6.58 -4.02 27.03
N THR A 313 7.10 -3.85 25.83
CA THR A 313 8.33 -3.11 25.54
C THR A 313 7.98 -1.73 25.02
N THR A 314 8.54 -0.69 25.62
CA THR A 314 8.45 0.69 25.14
C THR A 314 9.76 1.08 24.48
N TYR A 315 9.68 1.66 23.29
CA TYR A 315 10.83 2.06 22.48
C TYR A 315 10.94 3.58 22.39
N ARG A 316 12.18 4.05 22.22
CA ARG A 316 12.51 5.42 21.86
C ARG A 316 12.26 5.62 20.36
N GLN A 317 11.67 6.77 20.02
CA GLN A 317 11.44 7.20 18.64
C GLN A 317 12.19 8.50 18.32
N ASP A 318 12.84 9.09 19.32
CA ASP A 318 13.65 10.29 19.19
C ASP A 318 15.09 9.95 18.83
N TYR A 319 15.65 10.72 17.91
CA TYR A 319 17.03 10.60 17.49
C TYR A 319 17.99 11.16 18.56
N PRO A 320 19.14 10.53 18.84
CA PRO A 320 19.74 9.36 18.18
C PRO A 320 19.30 7.99 18.73
N TYR A 321 18.29 7.93 19.61
CA TYR A 321 17.94 6.73 20.37
C TYR A 321 16.88 5.84 19.70
N THR A 322 16.48 6.13 18.47
CA THR A 322 15.41 5.42 17.73
C THR A 322 15.60 3.90 17.79
N PHE A 323 14.51 3.16 18.00
CA PHE A 323 14.43 1.70 18.17
C PHE A 323 15.00 1.12 19.47
N LEU A 324 15.63 1.91 20.33
CA LEU A 324 16.14 1.41 21.61
C LEU A 324 15.00 1.25 22.63
N ALA A 325 14.96 0.11 23.30
CA ALA A 325 13.99 -0.15 24.36
C ALA A 325 14.27 0.75 25.57
N SER A 326 13.36 1.68 25.88
CA SER A 326 13.43 2.55 27.06
C SER A 326 12.93 1.84 28.32
N SER A 327 11.95 0.95 28.18
CA SER A 327 11.48 0.12 29.28
C SER A 327 10.84 -1.16 28.81
N GLU A 328 10.80 -2.14 29.71
CA GLU A 328 10.10 -3.40 29.56
C GLU A 328 9.32 -3.71 30.83
N THR A 329 8.10 -4.23 30.71
CA THR A 329 7.32 -4.68 31.86
C THR A 329 6.69 -6.03 31.57
N LYS A 330 6.59 -6.89 32.60
CA LYS A 330 5.82 -8.13 32.56
C LYS A 330 4.74 -8.08 33.63
N LYS A 331 3.50 -8.31 33.24
CA LYS A 331 2.34 -8.27 34.14
C LYS A 331 1.51 -9.53 34.06
N LEU A 332 0.95 -9.92 35.20
CA LEU A 332 -0.12 -10.91 35.30
C LEU A 332 -1.33 -10.22 35.92
N GLY A 333 -2.35 -9.94 35.12
CA GLY A 333 -3.45 -9.06 35.54
C GLY A 333 -2.93 -7.67 35.92
N THR A 334 -3.17 -7.26 37.16
CA THR A 334 -2.69 -5.96 37.69
C THR A 334 -1.31 -6.04 38.33
N ALA A 335 -0.81 -7.25 38.65
CA ALA A 335 0.48 -7.44 39.29
C ALA A 335 1.62 -7.26 38.28
N THR A 336 2.65 -6.51 38.65
CA THR A 336 3.88 -6.36 37.85
C THR A 336 4.93 -7.33 38.36
N LEU A 337 5.28 -8.32 37.55
CA LEU A 337 6.24 -9.37 37.88
C LEU A 337 7.68 -8.91 37.62
N ASN A 338 7.89 -8.14 36.55
CA ASN A 338 9.19 -7.58 36.20
C ASN A 338 9.01 -6.20 35.58
N SER A 339 9.98 -5.33 35.84
CA SER A 339 10.12 -4.06 35.15
C SER A 339 11.59 -3.77 34.92
N THR A 340 11.95 -3.32 33.73
CA THR A 340 13.28 -2.83 33.39
C THR A 340 13.15 -1.42 32.81
N THR A 341 13.99 -0.51 33.26
CA THR A 341 14.12 0.85 32.69
C THR A 341 15.55 1.08 32.26
N ASN A 342 15.71 1.53 31.02
CA ASN A 342 17.00 1.79 30.39
C ASN A 342 17.22 3.28 30.20
N THR A 343 18.37 3.76 30.65
CA THR A 343 18.88 5.10 30.34
C THR A 343 20.03 4.99 29.37
N TYR A 344 20.01 5.83 28.34
CA TYR A 344 21.02 5.85 27.29
C TYR A 344 21.76 7.17 27.30
N GLY A 345 23.06 7.10 26.99
CA GLY A 345 23.91 8.24 26.65
C GLY A 345 24.29 8.19 25.18
N SER A 346 24.84 9.29 24.68
CA SER A 346 25.42 9.33 23.34
C SER A 346 26.64 10.25 23.27
N THR A 347 27.56 9.91 22.37
CA THR A 347 28.73 10.72 22.03
C THR A 347 28.66 11.11 20.56
N ALA A 348 28.76 12.40 20.26
CA ALA A 348 28.78 12.88 18.89
C ALA A 348 30.08 12.49 18.18
N LEU A 349 29.96 11.98 16.95
CA LEU A 349 31.08 11.56 16.09
C LEU A 349 31.32 12.57 14.93
N GLY A 350 30.74 13.76 15.03
CA GLY A 350 30.73 14.80 13.99
C GLY A 350 29.60 14.66 12.97
N GLY A 351 29.04 15.80 12.56
CA GLY A 351 27.86 15.87 11.70
C GLY A 351 26.62 15.31 12.38
N THR A 352 25.85 14.49 11.67
CA THR A 352 24.64 13.79 12.15
C THR A 352 24.93 12.35 12.58
N ARG A 353 26.08 12.11 13.23
CA ARG A 353 26.49 10.77 13.67
C ARG A 353 26.72 10.75 15.17
N TYR A 354 26.15 9.74 15.82
CA TYR A 354 26.26 9.53 17.25
C TYR A 354 26.60 8.07 17.53
N GLN A 355 27.50 7.85 18.47
CA GLN A 355 27.62 6.57 19.14
C GLN A 355 26.66 6.58 20.33
N VAL A 356 25.71 5.65 20.35
CA VAL A 356 24.74 5.50 21.44
C VAL A 356 25.14 4.32 22.30
N PHE A 357 25.00 4.46 23.61
CA PHE A 357 25.35 3.43 24.58
C PHE A 357 24.38 3.45 25.76
N LEU A 358 24.13 2.28 26.32
CA LEU A 358 23.37 2.14 27.56
C LEU A 358 24.23 2.67 28.71
N THR A 359 23.73 3.59 29.51
CA THR A 359 24.43 4.11 30.70
C THR A 359 23.95 3.44 31.97
N GLN A 360 22.66 3.07 32.01
CA GLN A 360 22.07 2.39 33.14
C GLN A 360 20.92 1.50 32.71
N SER A 361 20.83 0.32 33.34
CA SER A 361 19.63 -0.53 33.33
C SER A 361 19.23 -0.80 34.77
N GLN A 362 18.00 -0.44 35.13
CA GLN A 362 17.41 -0.74 36.42
C GLN A 362 16.32 -1.79 36.24
N ALA A 363 16.49 -2.95 36.86
CA ALA A 363 15.54 -4.06 36.82
C ALA A 363 14.96 -4.32 38.21
N SER A 364 13.64 -4.33 38.32
CA SER A 364 12.91 -4.78 39.49
C SER A 364 12.09 -6.03 39.17
N SER A 365 11.85 -6.84 40.18
CA SER A 365 11.00 -8.03 40.07
C SER A 365 10.10 -8.15 41.29
N ALA A 366 9.02 -8.91 41.15
CA ALA A 366 8.13 -9.29 42.22
C ALA A 366 7.76 -10.76 42.08
N ASP A 367 7.43 -11.40 43.20
CA ASP A 367 6.84 -12.73 43.19
C ASP A 367 5.41 -12.68 42.63
N LEU A 368 4.81 -13.84 42.36
CA LEU A 368 3.45 -13.95 41.80
C LEU A 368 2.36 -13.38 42.72
N ASP A 369 2.64 -13.25 44.02
CA ASP A 369 1.77 -12.62 45.01
C ASP A 369 1.93 -11.08 45.07
N GLY A 370 2.84 -10.52 44.27
CA GLY A 370 3.15 -9.09 44.22
C GLY A 370 4.17 -8.61 45.24
N SER A 371 4.77 -9.51 46.03
CA SER A 371 5.85 -9.17 46.95
C SER A 371 7.11 -8.75 46.19
N ALA A 372 7.67 -7.59 46.54
CA ALA A 372 8.83 -7.03 45.82
C ALA A 372 10.10 -7.85 46.10
N LEU A 373 10.79 -8.22 45.03
CA LEU A 373 12.15 -8.77 45.07
C LEU A 373 13.17 -7.63 44.89
N PRO A 374 14.46 -7.86 45.24
CA PRO A 374 15.48 -6.83 45.15
C PRO A 374 15.61 -6.21 43.76
N THR A 375 15.69 -4.89 43.71
CA THR A 375 15.98 -4.14 42.49
C THR A 375 17.48 -4.23 42.19
N ALA A 376 17.84 -4.66 40.99
CA ALA A 376 19.21 -4.62 40.48
C ALA A 376 19.39 -3.35 39.63
N THR A 377 20.49 -2.63 39.86
CA THR A 377 20.89 -1.50 39.01
C THR A 377 22.27 -1.77 38.45
N SER A 378 22.38 -1.82 37.12
CA SER A 378 23.64 -1.98 36.40
C SER A 378 24.00 -0.67 35.74
N THR A 379 25.18 -0.15 36.05
CA THR A 379 25.73 1.07 35.45
C THR A 379 26.87 0.69 34.52
N TYR A 380 26.89 1.29 33.34
CA TYR A 380 27.88 1.02 32.30
C TYR A 380 28.66 2.30 32.04
N GLN A 381 29.99 2.17 31.95
CA GLN A 381 30.92 3.28 31.72
C GLN A 381 31.36 3.34 30.27
#